data_AF-A0A519SSK9-F1
#
_entry.id   AF-A0A519SSK9-F1
#
_cell.length_a   1.000
_cell.length_b   1.000
_cell.length_c   1.000
_cell.angle_alpha   90.00
_cell.angle_beta   90.00
_cell.angle_gamma   90.00
#
_symmetry.space_group_name_H-M   'P 1'
#
loop_
_entity.id
_entity.type
_entity.pdbx_description
1 polymer ?
#
loop_
_entity_poly.entity_id
_entity_poly.type
_entity_poly.pdbx_seq_one_letter_code
_entity_poly.pdbx_strand_id
1 'polypeptide(L)'
;HKRRVRGLIHDESASGQTVFIEPSEVFELNNDIKDLENAYQRELIRILTSLTDQLRPHLPDLRKAYGYLGLLDFIRAKARLARELDAQLPELSSKPLIRWRGVRHPVLAITFKEQNKAAGKDAEKREVVPLDLELTPEQRILVISGPNAGGKSVSLKTVGLVQYMLQCGLLIPCDDYSEAGMFEDILLDIGDEQSLENDLSTYSSHLMAMKQFVTVANKKSLILIDEFGTGTEPSLGGAIAEAVLEQLNQARAFGVITTHYTNLKNFAEKTEGLVNGAMRYDPERLQPLYRLEIGKPGSSFAIEIARKIGLPRQLVERATQLVGKDKIRYDRLLEGLERDKTELEAK
;
A
#
# COMPACT_ATOMS: atom_id res chain seq x y z
N HIS A 1 -12.03 34.87 -79.95
CA HIS A 1 -11.57 33.52 -80.40
C HIS A 1 -11.83 32.44 -79.34
N LYS A 2 -13.09 32.17 -78.97
CA LYS A 2 -13.48 31.30 -77.81
C LYS A 2 -13.46 29.76 -78.08
N ARG A 3 -13.00 29.27 -79.25
CA ARG A 3 -13.16 27.86 -79.68
C ARG A 3 -11.95 27.23 -80.40
N ARG A 4 -10.71 27.62 -80.09
CA ARG A 4 -9.51 27.05 -80.74
C ARG A 4 -8.96 25.79 -80.07
N VAL A 5 -9.29 25.55 -78.80
CA VAL A 5 -8.84 24.38 -78.03
C VAL A 5 -10.07 23.55 -77.65
N ARG A 6 -10.10 22.26 -78.03
CA ARG A 6 -11.17 21.33 -77.64
C ARG A 6 -10.89 20.85 -76.21
N GLY A 7 -11.85 21.01 -75.30
CA GLY A 7 -11.67 20.61 -73.90
C GLY A 7 -12.92 20.82 -73.05
N LEU A 8 -12.90 20.29 -71.82
CA LEU A 8 -13.97 20.45 -70.85
C LEU A 8 -13.78 21.78 -70.11
N ILE A 9 -14.84 22.58 -69.99
CA ILE A 9 -14.83 23.83 -69.22
C ILE A 9 -15.04 23.48 -67.75
N HIS A 10 -14.06 23.75 -66.90
CA HIS A 10 -14.18 23.53 -65.45
C HIS A 10 -14.85 24.70 -64.74
N ASP A 11 -14.54 25.92 -65.15
CA ASP A 11 -15.08 27.13 -64.53
C ASP A 11 -14.98 28.35 -65.46
N GLU A 12 -15.80 29.37 -65.22
CA GLU A 12 -15.77 30.65 -65.95
C GLU A 12 -15.63 31.81 -64.95
N SER A 13 -14.74 32.76 -65.24
CA SER A 13 -14.54 33.94 -64.39
C SER A 13 -15.85 34.72 -64.22
N ALA A 14 -16.07 35.38 -63.08
CA ALA A 14 -17.28 36.14 -62.78
C ALA A 14 -17.65 37.24 -63.81
N SER A 15 -16.68 37.70 -64.63
CA SER A 15 -16.89 38.66 -65.72
C SER A 15 -17.21 38.01 -67.09
N GLY A 16 -17.23 36.68 -67.20
CA GLY A 16 -17.51 35.93 -68.43
C GLY A 16 -16.42 36.01 -69.51
N GLN A 17 -15.28 36.67 -69.21
CA GLN A 17 -14.23 36.93 -70.19
C GLN A 17 -13.15 35.84 -70.24
N THR A 18 -12.92 35.10 -69.16
CA THR A 18 -11.91 34.02 -69.09
C THR A 18 -12.56 32.69 -68.72
N VAL A 19 -12.21 31.64 -69.45
CA VAL A 19 -12.74 30.28 -69.26
C VAL A 19 -11.56 29.35 -68.96
N PHE A 20 -11.66 28.59 -67.86
CA PHE A 20 -10.68 27.56 -67.53
C PHE A 20 -11.07 26.27 -68.25
N ILE A 21 -10.31 25.93 -69.29
CA ILE A 21 -10.55 24.77 -70.15
C ILE A 21 -9.46 23.75 -69.89
N GLU A 22 -9.83 22.55 -69.47
CA GLU A 22 -8.91 21.41 -69.50
C GLU A 22 -8.90 20.82 -70.91
N PRO A 23 -7.76 20.85 -71.62
CA PRO A 23 -7.67 20.30 -72.97
C PRO A 23 -8.05 18.82 -72.98
N SER A 24 -8.73 18.37 -74.03
CA SER A 24 -9.22 16.98 -74.14
C SER A 24 -8.06 15.97 -74.03
N GLU A 25 -6.89 16.31 -74.56
CA GLU A 25 -5.66 15.52 -74.51
C GLU A 25 -5.12 15.37 -73.06
N VAL A 26 -5.32 16.37 -72.20
CA VAL A 26 -4.89 16.35 -70.79
C VAL A 26 -5.93 15.64 -69.92
N PHE A 27 -7.22 15.77 -70.27
CA PHE A 27 -8.31 15.08 -69.58
C PHE A 27 -8.18 13.55 -69.67
N GLU A 28 -7.81 13.01 -70.84
CA GLU A 28 -7.55 11.57 -71.00
C GLU A 28 -6.35 11.13 -70.14
N LEU A 29 -5.24 11.88 -70.17
CA LEU A 29 -4.07 11.59 -69.33
C LEU A 29 -4.37 11.67 -67.82
N ASN A 30 -5.18 12.62 -67.38
CA ASN A 30 -5.58 12.73 -65.96
C ASN A 30 -6.48 11.59 -65.52
N ASN A 31 -7.38 11.10 -66.39
CA ASN A 31 -8.15 9.89 -66.12
C ASN A 31 -7.25 8.66 -66.07
N ASP A 32 -6.29 8.52 -66.99
CA ASP A 32 -5.32 7.42 -66.98
C ASP A 32 -4.48 7.42 -65.69
N ILE A 33 -4.00 8.59 -65.24
CA ILE A 33 -3.29 8.73 -63.96
C ILE A 33 -4.17 8.24 -62.81
N LYS A 34 -5.43 8.69 -62.76
CA LYS A 34 -6.37 8.31 -61.70
C LYS A 34 -6.70 6.82 -61.72
N ASP A 35 -6.82 6.22 -62.90
CA ASP A 35 -7.04 4.79 -63.06
C ASP A 35 -5.81 3.96 -62.64
N LEU A 36 -4.60 4.44 -62.97
CA LEU A 36 -3.35 3.85 -62.52
C LEU A 36 -3.16 3.98 -61.01
N GLU A 37 -3.51 5.11 -60.41
CA GLU A 37 -3.51 5.29 -58.95
C GLU A 37 -4.46 4.30 -58.27
N ASN A 38 -5.68 4.15 -58.80
CA ASN A 38 -6.64 3.17 -58.29
C ASN A 38 -6.17 1.72 -58.50
N ALA A 39 -5.53 1.42 -59.64
CA ALA A 39 -4.93 0.11 -59.90
C ALA A 39 -3.79 -0.19 -58.92
N TYR A 40 -2.92 0.79 -58.67
CA TYR A 40 -1.85 0.70 -57.69
C TYR A 40 -2.38 0.43 -56.29
N GLN A 41 -3.41 1.16 -55.82
CA GLN A 41 -4.00 0.93 -54.50
C GLN A 41 -4.62 -0.47 -54.38
N ARG A 42 -5.31 -0.95 -55.43
CA ARG A 42 -5.84 -2.32 -55.45
C ARG A 42 -4.75 -3.38 -55.35
N GLU A 43 -3.66 -3.18 -56.09
CA GLU A 43 -2.53 -4.10 -56.07
C GLU A 43 -1.79 -4.09 -54.73
N LEU A 44 -1.62 -2.92 -54.12
CA LEU A 44 -1.05 -2.78 -52.78
C LEU A 44 -1.88 -3.54 -51.73
N ILE A 45 -3.20 -3.37 -51.73
CA ILE A 45 -4.10 -4.10 -50.82
C ILE A 45 -4.01 -5.61 -51.07
N ARG A 46 -3.96 -6.04 -52.34
CA ARG A 46 -3.81 -7.46 -52.70
C ARG A 46 -2.53 -8.06 -52.13
N ILE A 47 -1.40 -7.35 -52.27
CA ILE A 47 -0.09 -7.79 -51.75
C ILE A 47 -0.11 -7.84 -50.22
N LEU A 48 -0.60 -6.79 -49.54
CA LEU A 48 -0.67 -6.75 -48.08
C LEU A 48 -1.58 -7.83 -47.51
N THR A 49 -2.71 -8.10 -48.18
CA THR A 49 -3.64 -9.17 -47.78
C THR A 49 -2.97 -10.54 -47.91
N SER A 50 -2.30 -10.81 -49.05
CA SER A 50 -1.56 -12.05 -49.26
C SER A 50 -0.45 -12.26 -48.23
N LEU A 51 0.30 -11.20 -47.90
CA LEU A 51 1.33 -11.27 -46.86
C LEU A 51 0.73 -11.55 -45.48
N THR A 52 -0.40 -10.91 -45.16
CA THR A 52 -1.10 -11.11 -43.89
C THR A 52 -1.69 -12.52 -43.79
N ASP A 53 -2.19 -13.07 -44.90
CA ASP A 53 -2.72 -14.43 -44.99
C ASP A 53 -1.65 -15.49 -44.76
N GLN A 54 -0.38 -15.21 -45.10
CA GLN A 54 0.74 -16.10 -44.74
C GLN A 54 0.98 -16.14 -43.23
N LEU A 55 0.72 -15.05 -42.50
CA LEU A 55 0.86 -15.01 -41.04
C LEU A 55 -0.34 -15.58 -40.29
N ARG A 56 -1.54 -15.55 -40.89
CA ARG A 56 -2.80 -15.93 -40.23
C ARG A 56 -2.81 -17.35 -39.63
N PRO A 57 -2.28 -18.40 -40.30
CA PRO A 57 -2.17 -19.73 -39.71
C PRO A 57 -1.28 -19.80 -38.45
N HIS A 58 -0.32 -18.88 -38.31
CA HIS A 58 0.61 -18.84 -37.19
C HIS A 58 0.10 -18.00 -36.01
N LEU A 59 -1.06 -17.35 -36.11
CA LEU A 59 -1.64 -16.56 -35.02
C LEU A 59 -1.77 -17.32 -33.70
N PRO A 60 -2.18 -18.61 -33.66
CA PRO A 60 -2.24 -19.37 -32.42
C PRO A 60 -0.87 -19.47 -31.73
N ASP A 61 0.21 -19.69 -32.48
CA ASP A 61 1.55 -19.84 -31.93
C ASP A 61 2.16 -18.49 -31.54
N LEU A 62 1.92 -17.44 -32.33
CA LEU A 62 2.31 -16.07 -31.99
C LEU A 62 1.63 -15.59 -30.70
N ARG A 63 0.35 -15.92 -30.49
CA ARG A 63 -0.36 -15.62 -29.24
C ARG A 63 0.24 -16.35 -28.05
N LYS A 64 0.60 -17.63 -28.20
CA LYS A 64 1.32 -18.37 -27.15
C LYS A 64 2.66 -17.71 -26.86
N ALA A 65 3.46 -17.42 -27.88
CA ALA A 65 4.76 -16.77 -27.75
C ALA A 65 4.65 -15.42 -27.04
N TYR A 66 3.64 -14.61 -27.38
CA TYR A 66 3.35 -13.35 -26.71
C TYR A 66 3.04 -13.54 -25.22
N GLY A 67 2.21 -14.53 -24.88
CA GLY A 67 1.93 -14.89 -23.48
C GLY A 67 3.19 -15.33 -22.71
N TYR A 68 4.03 -16.16 -23.32
CA TYR A 68 5.32 -16.58 -22.73
C TYR A 68 6.27 -15.41 -22.52
N LEU A 69 6.37 -14.49 -23.48
CA LEU A 69 7.19 -13.28 -23.35
C LEU A 69 6.68 -12.39 -22.19
N GLY A 70 5.37 -12.22 -22.06
CA GLY A 70 4.77 -11.49 -20.94
C GLY A 70 5.08 -12.13 -19.59
N LEU A 71 5.03 -13.46 -19.50
CA LEU A 71 5.40 -14.18 -18.28
C LEU A 71 6.89 -14.02 -17.92
N LEU A 72 7.79 -14.11 -18.90
CA LEU A 72 9.22 -13.91 -18.70
C LEU A 72 9.54 -12.50 -18.23
N ASP A 73 8.92 -11.48 -18.84
CA ASP A 73 9.10 -10.09 -18.43
C ASP A 73 8.57 -9.86 -17.01
N PHE A 74 7.41 -10.41 -16.67
CA PHE A 74 6.85 -10.32 -15.32
C PHE A 74 7.76 -10.97 -14.28
N ILE A 75 8.25 -12.20 -14.51
CA ILE A 75 9.19 -12.88 -13.60
C ILE A 75 10.49 -12.06 -13.44
N ARG A 76 11.02 -11.51 -14.54
CA ARG A 76 12.21 -10.66 -14.50
C ARG A 76 11.96 -9.38 -13.70
N ALA A 77 10.79 -8.76 -13.84
CA ALA A 77 10.41 -7.58 -13.07
C ALA A 77 10.36 -7.89 -11.57
N LYS A 78 9.77 -9.03 -11.17
CA LYS A 78 9.78 -9.49 -9.78
C LYS A 78 11.20 -9.68 -9.23
N ALA A 79 12.09 -10.30 -9.99
CA ALA A 79 13.47 -10.51 -9.59
C ALA A 79 14.25 -9.19 -9.44
N ARG A 80 13.97 -8.19 -10.30
CA ARG A 80 14.54 -6.84 -10.19
C ARG A 80 14.06 -6.12 -8.94
N LEU A 81 12.76 -6.14 -8.69
CA LEU A 81 12.16 -5.55 -7.48
C LEU A 81 12.74 -6.20 -6.22
N ALA A 82 12.92 -7.52 -6.23
CA ALA A 82 13.50 -8.23 -5.11
C ALA A 82 14.94 -7.75 -4.81
N ARG A 83 15.78 -7.57 -5.84
CA ARG A 83 17.14 -7.02 -5.66
C ARG A 83 17.13 -5.58 -5.17
N GLU A 84 16.19 -4.77 -5.64
CA GLU A 84 16.06 -3.38 -5.21
C GLU A 84 15.65 -3.27 -3.74
N LEU A 85 14.83 -4.21 -3.26
CA LEU A 85 14.34 -4.26 -1.89
C LEU A 85 15.23 -5.08 -0.93
N ASP A 86 16.30 -5.70 -1.42
CA ASP A 86 17.08 -6.70 -0.67
C ASP A 86 16.16 -7.83 -0.12
N ALA A 87 15.21 -8.26 -0.95
CA ALA A 87 14.15 -9.20 -0.60
C ALA A 87 14.57 -10.66 -0.77
N GLN A 88 14.03 -11.50 0.11
CA GLN A 88 14.35 -12.92 0.28
C GLN A 88 13.09 -13.78 0.10
N LEU A 89 13.30 -15.07 -0.15
CA LEU A 89 12.23 -16.07 -0.07
C LEU A 89 12.20 -16.60 1.37
N PRO A 90 11.17 -16.27 2.18
CA PRO A 90 11.03 -16.86 3.51
C PRO A 90 10.73 -18.35 3.41
N GLU A 91 10.94 -19.08 4.51
CA GLU A 91 10.43 -20.44 4.63
C GLU A 91 8.90 -20.41 4.56
N LEU A 92 8.33 -21.11 3.57
CA LEU A 92 6.90 -21.12 3.34
C LEU A 92 6.22 -22.20 4.18
N SER A 93 5.20 -21.81 4.92
CA SER A 93 4.38 -22.74 5.69
C SER A 93 3.04 -22.99 5.03
N SER A 94 2.54 -24.22 5.20
CA SER A 94 1.18 -24.62 4.77
C SER A 94 0.08 -24.12 5.70
N LYS A 95 0.44 -23.52 6.84
CA LYS A 95 -0.48 -22.97 7.84
C LYS A 95 -0.34 -21.45 7.90
N PRO A 96 -1.41 -20.72 8.26
CA PRO A 96 -1.31 -19.29 8.53
C PRO A 96 -0.35 -19.03 9.70
N LEU A 97 0.68 -18.22 9.45
CA LEU A 97 1.64 -17.74 10.43
C LEU A 97 2.44 -16.58 9.86
N ILE A 98 2.99 -15.75 10.73
CA ILE A 98 4.00 -14.77 10.37
C ILE A 98 5.15 -14.88 11.38
N ARG A 99 6.37 -15.11 10.92
CA ARG A 99 7.58 -14.97 11.74
C ARG A 99 8.63 -14.28 10.90
N TRP A 100 8.59 -12.97 10.86
CA TRP A 100 9.52 -12.17 10.06
C TRP A 100 10.57 -11.54 10.94
N ARG A 101 11.82 -11.63 10.47
CA ARG A 101 12.96 -10.94 11.04
C ARG A 101 13.41 -9.86 10.07
N GLY A 102 13.76 -8.70 10.61
CA GLY A 102 14.37 -7.65 9.79
C GLY A 102 13.44 -7.04 8.74
N VAL A 103 12.11 -7.19 8.85
CA VAL A 103 11.19 -6.81 7.77
C VAL A 103 11.16 -5.30 7.57
N ARG A 104 11.21 -4.84 6.31
CA ARG A 104 11.22 -3.42 5.97
C ARG A 104 9.99 -3.04 5.15
N HIS A 105 9.47 -1.84 5.38
CA HIS A 105 8.38 -1.31 4.56
C HIS A 105 8.87 -1.08 3.10
N PRO A 106 8.33 -1.80 2.09
CA PRO A 106 8.85 -1.78 0.72
C PRO A 106 8.89 -0.37 0.09
N VAL A 107 7.78 0.38 0.16
CA VAL A 107 7.69 1.72 -0.43
C VAL A 107 8.65 2.70 0.24
N LEU A 108 8.69 2.74 1.58
CA LEU A 108 9.64 3.59 2.31
C LEU A 108 11.10 3.25 1.98
N ALA A 109 11.42 1.96 1.80
CA ALA A 109 12.77 1.53 1.44
C ALA A 109 13.19 2.08 0.06
N ILE A 110 12.29 2.01 -0.94
CA ILE A 110 12.53 2.59 -2.28
C ILE A 110 12.65 4.11 -2.18
N THR A 111 11.67 4.78 -1.53
CA THR A 111 11.66 6.24 -1.41
C THR A 111 12.92 6.77 -0.72
N PHE A 112 13.38 6.15 0.36
CA PHE A 112 14.60 6.58 1.04
C PHE A 112 15.85 6.28 0.20
N LYS A 113 15.90 5.14 -0.51
CA LYS A 113 16.99 4.87 -1.47
C LYS A 113 17.06 5.92 -2.57
N GLU A 114 15.93 6.35 -3.13
CA GLU A 114 15.88 7.41 -4.15
C GLU A 114 16.29 8.78 -3.60
N GLN A 115 15.75 9.16 -2.42
CA GLN A 115 16.12 10.40 -1.74
C GLN A 115 17.62 10.45 -1.42
N ASN A 116 18.19 9.36 -0.93
CA ASN A 116 19.63 9.28 -0.62
C ASN A 116 20.51 9.31 -1.87
N LYS A 117 20.03 8.85 -3.03
CA LYS A 117 20.74 8.97 -4.32
C LYS A 117 20.71 10.42 -4.85
N ALA A 118 19.60 11.12 -4.65
CA ALA A 118 19.46 12.52 -5.02
C ALA A 118 20.21 13.46 -4.07
N ALA A 119 20.35 13.07 -2.81
CA ALA A 119 21.12 13.79 -1.81
C ALA A 119 22.63 13.66 -2.07
N GLY A 120 23.38 14.76 -1.91
CA GLY A 120 24.84 14.75 -2.07
C GLY A 120 25.54 13.84 -1.07
N LYS A 121 26.83 13.55 -1.29
CA LYS A 121 27.62 12.61 -0.46
C LYS A 121 27.64 12.95 1.04
N ASP A 122 27.46 14.21 1.39
CA ASP A 122 27.55 14.73 2.76
C ASP A 122 26.19 14.78 3.49
N ALA A 123 25.09 14.40 2.83
CA ALA A 123 23.76 14.40 3.44
C ALA A 123 23.56 13.18 4.35
N GLU A 124 22.84 13.39 5.45
CA GLU A 124 22.44 12.32 6.36
C GLU A 124 21.53 11.32 5.63
N LYS A 125 21.98 10.06 5.56
CA LYS A 125 21.22 9.01 4.87
C LYS A 125 20.07 8.56 5.74
N ARG A 126 18.88 8.49 5.13
CA ARG A 126 17.70 7.93 5.77
C ARG A 126 17.62 6.45 5.50
N GLU A 127 17.38 5.66 6.54
CA GLU A 127 17.16 4.21 6.42
C GLU A 127 15.85 3.82 7.09
N VAL A 128 15.22 2.78 6.55
CA VAL A 128 14.02 2.20 7.16
C VAL A 128 14.46 1.31 8.31
N VAL A 129 13.96 1.60 9.51
CA VAL A 129 14.20 0.75 10.68
C VAL A 129 13.47 -0.57 10.45
N PRO A 130 14.18 -1.72 10.50
CA PRO A 130 13.56 -3.02 10.32
C PRO A 130 12.68 -3.39 11.53
N LEU A 131 11.67 -4.21 11.27
CA LEU A 131 10.73 -4.72 12.26
C LEU A 131 10.90 -6.23 12.42
N ASP A 132 10.81 -6.72 13.65
CA ASP A 132 10.61 -8.14 13.93
C ASP A 132 9.14 -8.34 14.29
N LEU A 133 8.47 -9.27 13.61
CA LEU A 133 7.05 -9.53 13.80
C LEU A 133 6.78 -11.03 13.89
N GLU A 134 6.05 -11.43 14.92
CA GLU A 134 5.66 -12.82 15.14
C GLU A 134 4.17 -12.90 15.46
N LEU A 135 3.44 -13.65 14.62
CA LEU A 135 2.07 -14.08 14.84
C LEU A 135 2.01 -15.60 14.69
N THR A 136 1.80 -16.29 15.81
CA THR A 136 1.77 -17.76 15.91
C THR A 136 0.38 -18.23 16.31
N PRO A 137 0.10 -19.55 16.24
CA PRO A 137 -1.16 -20.09 16.76
C PRO A 137 -1.42 -19.75 18.23
N GLU A 138 -0.39 -19.51 19.04
CA GLU A 138 -0.47 -19.14 20.46
C GLU A 138 -0.60 -17.62 20.66
N GLN A 139 0.00 -16.83 19.78
CA GLN A 139 0.01 -15.36 19.80
C GLN A 139 -0.46 -14.84 18.43
N ARG A 140 -1.78 -14.89 18.20
CA ARG A 140 -2.36 -14.67 16.87
C ARG A 140 -2.59 -13.20 16.56
N ILE A 141 -2.90 -12.40 17.59
CA ILE A 141 -3.25 -10.98 17.41
C ILE A 141 -2.29 -10.12 18.22
N LEU A 142 -1.54 -9.27 17.52
CA LEU A 142 -0.64 -8.28 18.09
C LEU A 142 -1.39 -6.96 18.29
N VAL A 143 -1.47 -6.49 19.53
CA VAL A 143 -2.07 -5.20 19.90
C VAL A 143 -0.96 -4.17 20.13
N ILE A 144 -0.71 -3.35 19.12
CA ILE A 144 0.33 -2.32 19.12
C ILE A 144 -0.19 -1.04 19.79
N SER A 145 0.56 -0.55 20.77
CA SER A 145 0.28 0.69 21.47
C SER A 145 1.52 1.60 21.53
N GLY A 146 1.29 2.86 21.93
CA GLY A 146 2.32 3.90 21.99
C GLY A 146 1.89 5.20 21.30
N PRO A 147 2.76 6.22 21.24
CA PRO A 147 2.44 7.53 20.66
C PRO A 147 2.12 7.46 19.16
N ASN A 148 1.32 8.39 18.61
CA ASN A 148 0.93 8.41 17.19
C ASN A 148 2.14 8.51 16.25
N ALA A 149 3.11 9.34 16.61
CA ALA A 149 4.37 9.48 15.88
C ALA A 149 5.30 8.25 16.00
N GLY A 150 4.93 7.23 16.77
CA GLY A 150 5.76 6.03 17.05
C GLY A 150 5.94 5.08 15.87
N GLY A 151 5.17 5.21 14.80
CA GLY A 151 5.22 4.31 13.64
C GLY A 151 4.28 3.09 13.73
N LYS A 152 3.21 3.16 14.54
CA LYS A 152 2.20 2.10 14.67
C LYS A 152 1.54 1.78 13.33
N SER A 153 1.00 2.80 12.66
CA SER A 153 0.34 2.66 11.35
C SER A 153 1.31 2.20 10.26
N VAL A 154 2.58 2.61 10.33
CA VAL A 154 3.62 2.13 9.38
C VAL A 154 3.91 0.66 9.61
N SER A 155 3.98 0.21 10.86
CA SER A 155 4.19 -1.21 11.19
C SER A 155 3.03 -2.05 10.68
N LEU A 156 1.79 -1.62 10.92
CA LEU A 156 0.59 -2.28 10.43
C LEU A 156 0.54 -2.34 8.89
N LYS A 157 0.80 -1.22 8.21
CA LYS A 157 0.86 -1.16 6.73
C LYS A 157 1.98 -2.03 6.17
N THR A 158 3.10 -2.14 6.87
CA THR A 158 4.19 -3.06 6.50
C THR A 158 3.68 -4.50 6.48
N VAL A 159 2.94 -4.92 7.51
CA VAL A 159 2.39 -6.28 7.57
C VAL A 159 1.44 -6.56 6.41
N GLY A 160 0.47 -5.69 6.17
CA GLY A 160 -0.49 -5.88 5.08
C GLY A 160 0.16 -5.91 3.71
N LEU A 161 1.04 -4.96 3.43
CA LEU A 161 1.69 -4.87 2.13
C LEU A 161 2.64 -6.05 1.89
N VAL A 162 3.46 -6.43 2.88
CA VAL A 162 4.41 -7.53 2.76
C VAL A 162 3.69 -8.87 2.62
N GLN A 163 2.64 -9.12 3.40
CA GLN A 163 1.83 -10.34 3.26
C GLN A 163 1.18 -10.42 1.87
N TYR A 164 0.61 -9.32 1.39
CA TYR A 164 -0.02 -9.28 0.07
C TYR A 164 1.00 -9.51 -1.05
N MET A 165 2.19 -8.89 -0.94
CA MET A 165 3.30 -9.13 -1.87
C MET A 165 3.68 -10.60 -1.95
N LEU A 166 3.84 -11.26 -0.80
CA LEU A 166 4.14 -12.70 -0.73
C LEU A 166 3.07 -13.52 -1.45
N GLN A 167 1.78 -13.24 -1.20
CA GLN A 167 0.66 -13.92 -1.83
C GLN A 167 0.51 -13.63 -3.33
N CYS A 168 1.07 -12.51 -3.82
CA CYS A 168 1.25 -12.26 -5.26
C CYS A 168 2.45 -12.99 -5.86
N GLY A 169 3.17 -13.80 -5.08
CA GLY A 169 4.38 -14.52 -5.48
C GLY A 169 5.56 -13.58 -5.69
N LEU A 170 5.68 -12.53 -4.88
CA LEU A 170 6.86 -11.67 -4.80
C LEU A 170 7.75 -12.12 -3.64
N LEU A 171 9.06 -11.94 -3.77
CA LEU A 171 9.96 -12.01 -2.62
C LEU A 171 9.73 -10.82 -1.71
N ILE A 172 9.95 -11.00 -0.41
CA ILE A 172 9.65 -9.99 0.60
C ILE A 172 10.91 -9.46 1.30
N PRO A 173 10.98 -8.17 1.66
CA PRO A 173 12.15 -7.54 2.27
C PRO A 173 12.28 -7.94 3.75
N CYS A 174 12.77 -9.14 4.00
CA CYS A 174 13.00 -9.74 5.32
C CYS A 174 14.33 -10.51 5.32
N ASP A 175 14.78 -10.93 6.50
CA ASP A 175 16.00 -11.72 6.67
C ASP A 175 15.77 -13.22 6.41
N ASP A 176 16.85 -13.96 6.12
CA ASP A 176 16.89 -15.37 5.68
C ASP A 176 16.20 -16.37 6.63
N TYR A 177 16.03 -16.01 7.91
CA TYR A 177 15.40 -16.87 8.94
C TYR A 177 13.90 -16.61 9.12
N SER A 178 13.29 -15.87 8.19
CA SER A 178 11.86 -15.56 8.24
C SER A 178 11.02 -16.74 7.75
N GLU A 179 9.90 -16.96 8.42
CA GLU A 179 8.86 -17.93 8.04
C GLU A 179 7.56 -17.19 7.71
N ALA A 180 6.85 -17.65 6.69
CA ALA A 180 5.60 -17.02 6.27
C ALA A 180 4.56 -18.05 5.83
N GLY A 181 3.35 -17.91 6.36
CA GLY A 181 2.16 -18.64 5.96
C GLY A 181 1.27 -17.82 5.03
N MET A 182 0.32 -18.49 4.40
CA MET A 182 -0.69 -17.85 3.56
C MET A 182 -2.01 -17.69 4.33
N PHE A 183 -2.69 -16.57 4.08
CA PHE A 183 -4.03 -16.27 4.58
C PHE A 183 -5.03 -16.31 3.43
N GLU A 184 -6.24 -16.80 3.69
CA GLU A 184 -7.33 -16.81 2.70
C GLU A 184 -7.94 -15.42 2.55
N ASP A 185 -8.09 -14.71 3.67
CA ASP A 185 -8.67 -13.37 3.72
C ASP A 185 -7.69 -12.38 4.38
N ILE A 186 -7.52 -11.21 3.78
CA ILE A 186 -6.85 -10.07 4.40
C ILE A 186 -7.90 -8.97 4.57
N LEU A 187 -8.26 -8.70 5.82
CA LEU A 187 -9.33 -7.77 6.21
C LEU A 187 -8.70 -6.49 6.77
N LEU A 188 -9.11 -5.33 6.25
CA LEU A 188 -8.45 -4.04 6.50
C LEU A 188 -9.45 -2.99 6.97
N ASP A 189 -9.13 -2.32 8.07
CA ASP A 189 -9.75 -1.06 8.50
C ASP A 189 -8.61 -0.09 8.82
N ILE A 190 -8.16 0.66 7.80
CA ILE A 190 -6.98 1.51 7.86
C ILE A 190 -7.28 2.84 7.17
N GLY A 191 -7.23 3.94 7.93
CA GLY A 191 -7.22 5.30 7.40
C GLY A 191 -8.26 6.21 8.02
N ASP A 192 -8.12 7.51 7.75
CA ASP A 192 -9.18 8.49 7.91
C ASP A 192 -10.09 8.41 6.67
N GLU A 193 -11.19 7.66 6.76
CA GLU A 193 -12.28 7.82 5.79
C GLU A 193 -12.98 9.16 6.06
N GLN A 194 -12.33 10.25 5.63
CA GLN A 194 -13.00 11.50 5.27
C GLN A 194 -13.26 11.48 3.77
N SER A 195 -14.05 10.49 3.34
CA SER A 195 -14.66 10.55 2.02
C SER A 195 -15.90 11.44 2.11
N LEU A 196 -15.84 12.63 1.51
CA LEU A 196 -17.03 13.46 1.24
C LEU A 196 -18.06 12.74 0.32
N GLU A 197 -17.71 11.58 -0.25
CA GLU A 197 -18.55 10.81 -1.17
C GLU A 197 -19.43 9.77 -0.47
N ASN A 198 -19.15 9.43 0.79
CA ASN A 198 -20.01 8.56 1.60
C ASN A 198 -20.73 9.41 2.66
N ASP A 199 -22.06 9.51 2.58
CA ASP A 199 -22.95 10.17 3.55
C ASP A 199 -22.92 9.55 4.98
N LEU A 200 -21.92 8.73 5.29
CA LEU A 200 -21.73 8.07 6.58
C LEU A 200 -20.68 8.82 7.42
N SER A 201 -20.95 8.93 8.72
CA SER A 201 -19.93 9.40 9.66
C SER A 201 -18.76 8.41 9.74
N THR A 202 -17.54 8.90 9.96
CA THR A 202 -16.32 8.07 10.11
C THR A 202 -16.51 6.90 11.08
N TYR A 203 -17.23 7.11 12.18
CA TYR A 203 -17.55 6.05 13.13
C TYR A 203 -18.44 4.94 12.57
N SER A 204 -19.40 5.29 11.69
CA SER A 204 -20.28 4.30 11.08
C SER A 204 -19.53 3.39 10.11
N SER A 205 -18.56 3.92 9.36
CA SER A 205 -17.65 3.11 8.53
C SER A 205 -16.89 2.10 9.35
N HIS A 206 -16.26 2.53 10.46
CA HIS A 206 -15.56 1.61 11.36
C HIS A 206 -16.49 0.53 11.93
N LEU A 207 -17.73 0.88 12.33
CA LEU A 207 -18.70 -0.13 12.79
C LEU A 207 -19.10 -1.12 11.70
N MET A 208 -19.23 -0.67 10.45
CA MET A 208 -19.50 -1.57 9.32
C MET A 208 -18.32 -2.51 9.07
N ALA A 209 -17.08 -2.02 9.13
CA ALA A 209 -15.89 -2.84 9.03
C ALA A 209 -15.82 -3.88 10.17
N MET A 210 -16.02 -3.46 11.43
CA MET A 210 -16.08 -4.37 12.57
C MET A 210 -17.15 -5.46 12.40
N LYS A 211 -18.35 -5.10 11.92
CA LYS A 211 -19.40 -6.07 11.61
C LYS A 211 -18.94 -7.09 10.56
N GLN A 212 -18.28 -6.64 9.49
CA GLN A 212 -17.74 -7.53 8.47
C GLN A 212 -16.65 -8.46 9.03
N PHE A 213 -15.77 -7.93 9.88
CA PHE A 213 -14.71 -8.74 10.49
C PHE A 213 -15.27 -9.86 11.35
N VAL A 214 -16.23 -9.56 12.22
CA VAL A 214 -16.85 -10.58 13.10
C VAL A 214 -17.62 -11.64 12.29
N THR A 215 -18.14 -11.29 11.11
CA THR A 215 -18.93 -12.23 10.29
C THR A 215 -18.09 -13.10 9.35
N VAL A 216 -16.94 -12.62 8.90
CA VAL A 216 -16.10 -13.31 7.90
C VAL A 216 -14.84 -13.93 8.51
N ALA A 217 -14.28 -13.31 9.55
CA ALA A 217 -12.99 -13.71 10.09
C ALA A 217 -13.01 -15.13 10.64
N ASN A 218 -11.96 -15.88 10.32
CA ASN A 218 -11.75 -17.23 10.76
C ASN A 218 -10.24 -17.48 10.98
N LYS A 219 -9.88 -18.73 11.31
CA LYS A 219 -8.49 -19.15 11.59
C LYS A 219 -7.48 -18.96 10.44
N LYS A 220 -7.93 -18.59 9.25
CA LYS A 220 -7.10 -18.30 8.07
C LYS A 220 -7.20 -16.84 7.61
N SER A 221 -7.83 -15.98 8.39
CA SER A 221 -7.95 -14.55 8.10
C SER A 221 -6.85 -13.76 8.83
N LEU A 222 -6.27 -12.77 8.16
CA LEU A 222 -5.40 -11.76 8.72
C LEU A 222 -6.15 -10.43 8.79
N ILE A 223 -6.26 -9.86 9.98
CA ILE A 223 -7.02 -8.64 10.24
C ILE A 223 -6.07 -7.51 10.60
N LEU A 224 -6.18 -6.37 9.92
CA LEU A 224 -5.37 -5.19 10.19
C LEU A 224 -6.29 -4.01 10.50
N ILE A 225 -6.25 -3.53 11.75
CA ILE A 225 -7.09 -2.43 12.22
C ILE A 225 -6.22 -1.31 12.79
N ASP A 226 -6.33 -0.12 12.21
CA ASP A 226 -5.67 1.08 12.75
C ASP A 226 -6.62 1.84 13.68
N GLU A 227 -6.09 2.36 14.78
CA GLU A 227 -6.81 3.13 15.80
C GLU A 227 -8.13 2.50 16.26
N PHE A 228 -8.06 1.24 16.69
CA PHE A 228 -9.26 0.44 16.94
C PHE A 228 -10.19 1.04 18.01
N GLY A 229 -11.44 1.31 17.60
CA GLY A 229 -12.51 1.84 18.43
C GLY A 229 -12.57 3.37 18.56
N THR A 230 -11.80 4.12 17.75
CA THR A 230 -11.89 5.59 17.72
C THR A 230 -13.14 6.08 16.97
N GLY A 231 -13.38 7.40 16.99
CA GLY A 231 -14.53 8.04 16.31
C GLY A 231 -15.79 8.24 17.16
N THR A 232 -15.79 7.83 18.44
CA THR A 232 -16.91 8.02 19.37
C THR A 232 -16.45 8.35 20.79
N GLU A 233 -17.39 8.37 21.75
CA GLU A 233 -17.07 8.49 23.17
C GLU A 233 -16.08 7.39 23.59
N PRO A 234 -14.91 7.74 24.17
CA PRO A 234 -13.84 6.79 24.49
C PRO A 234 -14.28 5.57 25.33
N SER A 235 -15.24 5.76 26.22
CA SER A 235 -15.78 4.70 27.09
C SER A 235 -16.54 3.64 26.28
N LEU A 236 -17.46 4.07 25.42
CA LEU A 236 -18.29 3.22 24.56
C LEU A 236 -17.45 2.60 23.44
N GLY A 237 -16.61 3.40 22.78
CA GLY A 237 -15.72 2.94 21.72
C GLY A 237 -14.74 1.87 22.20
N GLY A 238 -14.14 2.08 23.38
CA GLY A 238 -13.27 1.08 24.01
C GLY A 238 -13.99 -0.23 24.35
N ALA A 239 -15.22 -0.17 24.86
CA ALA A 239 -16.01 -1.35 25.22
C ALA A 239 -16.43 -2.17 23.99
N ILE A 240 -16.88 -1.50 22.91
CA ILE A 240 -17.24 -2.17 21.65
C ILE A 240 -16.01 -2.82 21.02
N ALA A 241 -14.88 -2.10 20.98
CA ALA A 241 -13.64 -2.63 20.46
C ALA A 241 -13.16 -3.88 21.22
N GLU A 242 -13.28 -3.88 22.56
CA GLU A 242 -12.92 -5.05 23.38
C GLU A 242 -13.80 -6.26 23.07
N ALA A 243 -15.13 -6.06 22.98
CA ALA A 243 -16.06 -7.13 22.62
C ALA A 243 -15.79 -7.69 21.22
N VAL A 244 -15.47 -6.84 20.24
CA VAL A 244 -15.10 -7.28 18.90
C VAL A 244 -13.76 -8.02 18.92
N LEU A 245 -12.74 -7.52 19.63
CA LEU A 245 -11.45 -8.21 19.79
C LEU A 245 -11.61 -9.61 20.37
N GLU A 246 -12.46 -9.74 21.38
CA GLU A 246 -12.80 -11.02 21.99
C GLU A 246 -13.36 -12.00 20.95
N GLN A 247 -14.34 -11.56 20.14
CA GLN A 247 -14.93 -12.39 19.08
C GLN A 247 -13.90 -12.79 18.01
N LEU A 248 -13.05 -11.86 17.56
CA LEU A 248 -11.99 -12.16 16.59
C LEU A 248 -10.98 -13.18 17.15
N ASN A 249 -10.64 -13.07 18.43
CA ASN A 249 -9.77 -14.03 19.09
C ASN A 249 -10.43 -15.42 19.23
N GLN A 250 -11.72 -15.48 19.56
CA GLN A 250 -12.51 -16.71 19.61
C GLN A 250 -12.60 -17.40 18.23
N ALA A 251 -12.70 -16.62 17.16
CA ALA A 251 -12.63 -17.12 15.77
C ALA A 251 -11.23 -17.65 15.37
N ARG A 252 -10.24 -17.48 16.25
CA ARG A 252 -8.82 -17.80 16.04
C ARG A 252 -8.19 -17.08 14.86
N ALA A 253 -8.69 -15.90 14.52
CA ALA A 253 -8.11 -15.07 13.47
C ALA A 253 -6.75 -14.52 13.89
N PHE A 254 -5.93 -14.18 12.90
CA PHE A 254 -4.65 -13.50 13.08
C PHE A 254 -4.84 -12.01 12.86
N GLY A 255 -4.00 -11.18 13.47
CA GLY A 255 -4.09 -9.75 13.21
C GLY A 255 -3.03 -8.87 13.83
N VAL A 256 -2.97 -7.64 13.32
CA VAL A 256 -2.22 -6.54 13.91
C VAL A 256 -3.18 -5.38 14.08
N ILE A 257 -3.33 -4.94 15.32
CA ILE A 257 -4.29 -3.91 15.71
C ILE A 257 -3.52 -2.80 16.41
N THR A 258 -3.74 -1.55 16.04
CA THR A 258 -3.20 -0.41 16.79
C THR A 258 -4.26 0.20 17.68
N THR A 259 -3.89 0.64 18.89
CA THR A 259 -4.85 1.28 19.80
C THR A 259 -4.22 2.26 20.79
N HIS A 260 -5.06 3.16 21.25
CA HIS A 260 -4.81 4.10 22.35
C HIS A 260 -5.51 3.72 23.65
N TYR A 261 -6.41 2.74 23.61
CA TYR A 261 -7.24 2.43 24.75
C TYR A 261 -6.57 1.49 25.75
N THR A 262 -6.59 1.88 27.02
CA THR A 262 -5.98 1.12 28.12
C THR A 262 -6.69 -0.21 28.37
N ASN A 263 -8.01 -0.29 28.17
CA ASN A 263 -8.76 -1.53 28.36
C ASN A 263 -8.32 -2.62 27.36
N LEU A 264 -8.07 -2.27 26.10
CA LEU A 264 -7.54 -3.22 25.11
C LEU A 264 -6.14 -3.73 25.45
N LYS A 265 -5.26 -2.88 25.98
CA LYS A 265 -3.93 -3.29 26.48
C LYS A 265 -4.06 -4.30 27.62
N ASN A 266 -4.98 -4.02 28.56
CA ASN A 266 -5.24 -4.89 29.71
C ASN A 266 -5.88 -6.22 29.29
N PHE A 267 -6.76 -6.18 28.29
CA PHE A 267 -7.39 -7.38 27.73
C PHE A 267 -6.35 -8.26 27.01
N ALA A 268 -5.48 -7.67 26.22
CA ALA A 268 -4.38 -8.38 25.55
C ALA A 268 -3.40 -9.04 26.53
N GLU A 269 -3.16 -8.43 27.70
CA GLU A 269 -2.29 -8.99 28.73
C GLU A 269 -2.89 -10.22 29.42
N LYS A 270 -4.22 -10.30 29.52
CA LYS A 270 -4.93 -11.32 30.31
C LYS A 270 -5.50 -12.47 29.47
N THR A 271 -5.47 -12.35 28.16
CA THR A 271 -6.20 -13.24 27.24
C THR A 271 -5.24 -13.99 26.33
N GLU A 272 -5.30 -15.31 26.37
CA GLU A 272 -4.52 -16.18 25.48
C GLU A 272 -4.88 -15.94 24.00
N GLY A 273 -3.88 -15.96 23.12
CA GLY A 273 -4.05 -15.63 21.70
C GLY A 273 -3.76 -14.17 21.37
N LEU A 274 -3.73 -13.28 22.36
CA LEU A 274 -3.36 -11.88 22.22
C LEU A 274 -1.95 -11.63 22.75
N VAL A 275 -1.25 -10.67 22.16
CA VAL A 275 0.03 -10.20 22.67
C VAL A 275 0.13 -8.69 22.53
N ASN A 276 0.62 -8.02 23.57
CA ASN A 276 0.88 -6.59 23.51
C ASN A 276 2.14 -6.30 22.69
N GLY A 277 2.14 -5.18 21.98
CA GLY A 277 3.31 -4.61 21.34
C GLY A 277 3.44 -3.12 21.63
N ALA A 278 4.68 -2.64 21.69
CA ALA A 278 5.00 -1.24 21.92
C ALA A 278 5.96 -0.72 20.86
N MET A 279 5.66 0.46 20.30
CA MET A 279 6.65 1.19 19.51
C MET A 279 7.57 1.95 20.44
N ARG A 280 8.87 1.64 20.40
CA ARG A 280 9.88 2.28 21.23
C ARG A 280 9.99 3.78 20.91
N TYR A 281 10.11 4.56 21.97
CA TYR A 281 10.20 6.01 21.92
C TYR A 281 11.33 6.46 22.83
N ASP A 282 12.12 7.43 22.38
CA ASP A 282 13.16 8.04 23.20
C ASP A 282 12.54 9.23 23.97
N PRO A 283 12.36 9.11 25.30
CA PRO A 283 11.73 10.17 26.09
C PRO A 283 12.65 11.39 26.27
N GLU A 284 13.98 11.23 26.17
CA GLU A 284 14.93 12.33 26.33
C GLU A 284 14.99 13.18 25.08
N ARG A 285 15.07 12.55 23.90
CA ARG A 285 15.12 13.22 22.60
C ARG A 285 13.74 13.50 22.02
N LEU A 286 12.68 12.89 22.56
CA LEU A 286 11.31 12.96 22.05
C LEU A 286 11.17 12.52 20.60
N GLN A 287 11.90 11.48 20.23
CA GLN A 287 11.89 10.95 18.88
C GLN A 287 11.45 9.48 18.89
N PRO A 288 10.65 9.05 17.90
CA PRO A 288 10.35 7.64 17.71
C PRO A 288 11.63 6.89 17.32
N LEU A 289 11.82 5.71 17.90
CA LEU A 289 12.90 4.80 17.51
C LEU A 289 12.47 3.84 16.40
N TYR A 290 11.17 3.84 16.06
CA TYR A 290 10.54 2.98 15.05
C TYR A 290 10.79 1.48 15.24
N ARG A 291 11.18 1.06 16.44
CA ARG A 291 11.41 -0.33 16.82
C ARG A 291 10.18 -0.87 17.52
N LEU A 292 9.66 -1.99 17.04
CA LEU A 292 8.58 -2.73 17.67
C LEU A 292 9.16 -3.67 18.75
N GLU A 293 8.61 -3.61 19.96
CA GLU A 293 8.87 -4.57 21.03
C GLU A 293 7.60 -5.37 21.33
N ILE A 294 7.66 -6.69 21.19
CA ILE A 294 6.55 -7.61 21.44
C ILE A 294 6.59 -8.08 22.90
N GLY A 295 5.42 -8.26 23.48
CA GLY A 295 5.19 -8.75 24.84
C GLY A 295 4.93 -7.66 25.88
N LYS A 296 4.90 -6.38 25.48
CA LYS A 296 4.68 -5.26 26.43
C LYS A 296 3.80 -4.17 25.84
N PRO A 297 2.90 -3.57 26.63
CA PRO A 297 2.13 -2.41 26.20
C PRO A 297 3.00 -1.14 26.26
N GLY A 298 2.82 -0.25 25.28
CA GLY A 298 3.49 1.05 25.21
C GLY A 298 2.79 2.12 26.06
N SER A 299 3.59 3.04 26.59
CA SER A 299 3.16 4.22 27.34
C SER A 299 2.72 5.39 26.43
N SER A 300 2.00 6.37 26.99
CA SER A 300 1.54 7.56 26.27
C SER A 300 2.28 8.82 26.74
N PHE A 301 3.13 9.38 25.88
CA PHE A 301 4.02 10.52 26.21
C PHE A 301 3.40 11.91 26.00
N ALA A 302 2.07 12.04 25.98
CA ALA A 302 1.41 13.28 25.58
C ALA A 302 1.78 14.49 26.46
N ILE A 303 1.93 14.29 27.78
CA ILE A 303 2.25 15.36 28.74
C ILE A 303 3.73 15.76 28.66
N GLU A 304 4.61 14.80 28.45
CA GLU A 304 6.06 14.96 28.31
C GLU A 304 6.38 15.71 27.01
N ILE A 305 5.71 15.31 25.92
CA ILE A 305 5.77 15.99 24.62
C ILE A 305 5.30 17.43 24.77
N ALA A 306 4.14 17.66 25.39
CA ALA A 306 3.61 19.00 25.66
C ALA A 306 4.61 19.88 26.42
N ARG A 307 5.26 19.32 27.47
CA ARG A 307 6.25 20.04 28.27
C ARG A 307 7.45 20.50 27.46
N LYS A 308 7.98 19.65 26.59
CA LYS A 308 9.20 19.96 25.82
C LYS A 308 8.94 20.78 24.56
N ILE A 309 7.73 20.70 23.97
CA ILE A 309 7.28 21.64 22.94
C ILE A 309 7.24 23.08 23.49
N GLY A 310 7.18 23.24 24.82
CA GLY A 310 7.24 24.54 25.49
C GLY A 310 5.87 25.06 25.90
N LEU A 311 4.88 24.19 26.08
CA LEU A 311 3.61 24.61 26.67
C LEU A 311 3.86 25.19 28.08
N PRO A 312 3.23 26.32 28.44
CA PRO A 312 3.40 26.95 29.74
C PRO A 312 3.25 25.94 30.88
N ARG A 313 4.24 25.95 31.79
CA ARG A 313 4.32 24.96 32.88
C ARG A 313 3.02 24.85 33.69
N GLN A 314 2.35 25.98 33.94
CA GLN A 314 1.08 26.02 34.66
C GLN A 314 -0.04 25.25 33.93
N LEU A 315 -0.08 25.31 32.59
CA LEU A 315 -1.04 24.56 31.79
C LEU A 315 -0.74 23.06 31.81
N VAL A 316 0.53 22.68 31.69
CA VAL A 316 0.95 21.27 31.76
C VAL A 316 0.66 20.66 33.13
N GLU A 317 0.95 21.40 34.21
CA GLU A 317 0.64 20.98 35.58
C GLU A 317 -0.88 20.87 35.79
N ARG A 318 -1.65 21.82 35.28
CA ARG A 318 -3.13 21.76 35.33
C ARG A 318 -3.67 20.57 34.55
N ALA A 319 -3.19 20.32 33.34
CA ALA A 319 -3.58 19.17 32.53
C ALA A 319 -3.24 17.84 33.25
N THR A 320 -2.06 17.76 33.86
CA THR A 320 -1.64 16.60 34.67
C THR A 320 -2.60 16.37 35.85
N GLN A 321 -3.10 17.43 36.50
CA GLN A 321 -4.11 17.26 37.56
C GLN A 321 -5.46 16.79 37.02
N LEU A 322 -5.89 17.27 35.85
CA LEU A 322 -7.18 16.94 35.23
C LEU A 322 -7.27 15.50 34.74
N VAL A 323 -6.17 14.94 34.21
CA VAL A 323 -6.12 13.53 33.75
C VAL A 323 -6.31 12.55 34.91
N GLY A 324 -6.11 12.99 36.16
CA GLY A 324 -6.29 12.18 37.35
C GLY A 324 -5.05 11.32 37.68
N LYS A 325 -4.84 11.09 38.98
CA LYS A 325 -3.62 10.44 39.49
C LYS A 325 -3.49 8.98 39.02
N ASP A 326 -4.59 8.27 38.80
CA ASP A 326 -4.56 6.83 38.52
C ASP A 326 -4.08 6.53 37.09
N LYS A 327 -4.55 7.29 36.09
CA LYS A 327 -4.10 7.13 34.70
C LYS A 327 -2.62 7.49 34.53
N ILE A 328 -2.19 8.59 35.16
CA ILE A 328 -0.78 9.00 35.17
C ILE A 328 0.10 8.01 35.92
N ARG A 329 -0.39 7.44 37.04
CA ARG A 329 0.37 6.44 37.79
C ARG A 329 0.58 5.17 36.95
N TYR A 330 -0.42 4.74 36.19
CA TYR A 330 -0.30 3.60 35.29
C TYR A 330 0.72 3.84 34.17
N ASP A 331 0.64 4.98 33.49
CA ASP A 331 1.61 5.33 32.43
C ASP A 331 3.03 5.46 33.00
N ARG A 332 3.22 6.04 34.19
CA ARG A 332 4.53 6.12 34.87
C ARG A 332 5.08 4.76 35.30
N LEU A 333 4.22 3.81 35.68
CA LEU A 333 4.64 2.44 35.99
C LEU A 333 5.18 1.74 34.73
N LEU A 334 4.50 1.92 33.60
CA LEU A 334 4.99 1.43 32.31
C LEU A 334 6.32 2.07 31.92
N GLU A 335 6.46 3.39 32.08
CA GLU A 335 7.72 4.11 31.84
C GLU A 335 8.88 3.61 32.72
N GLY A 336 8.62 3.38 34.01
CA GLY A 336 9.64 2.86 34.94
C GLY A 336 10.14 1.48 34.50
N LEU A 337 9.22 0.58 34.14
CA LEU A 337 9.55 -0.74 33.61
C LEU A 337 10.30 -0.68 32.28
N GLU A 338 10.01 0.31 31.42
CA GLU A 338 10.76 0.54 30.19
C GLU A 338 12.19 0.99 30.48
N ARG A 339 12.40 1.94 31.41
CA ARG A 339 13.73 2.45 31.78
C ARG A 339 14.61 1.40 32.43
N ASP A 340 14.12 0.72 33.46
CA ASP A 340 14.87 -0.29 34.21
C ASP A 340 15.37 -1.41 33.27
N LYS A 341 14.54 -1.80 32.30
CA LYS A 341 14.93 -2.80 31.29
C LYS A 341 16.00 -2.26 30.34
N THR A 342 15.88 -1.02 29.89
CA THR A 342 16.87 -0.44 28.97
C THR A 342 18.23 -0.32 29.64
N GLU A 343 18.27 -0.02 30.94
CA GLU A 343 19.50 -0.04 31.75
C GLU A 343 20.07 -1.45 31.97
N LEU A 344 19.21 -2.46 32.08
CA LEU A 344 19.62 -3.86 32.19
C LEU A 344 20.13 -4.45 30.86
N GLU A 345 19.54 -4.06 29.73
CA GLU A 345 19.99 -4.48 28.39
C GLU A 345 21.27 -3.77 27.92
N ALA A 346 21.60 -2.63 28.53
CA ALA A 346 22.84 -1.87 28.28
C ALA A 346 24.03 -2.33 29.14
N LYS A 347 23.80 -3.23 30.11
CA LYS A 347 24.83 -3.89 30.93
C LYS A 347 25.11 -5.29 30.39
#